data_AF-A0A8B6H0M8-F1
#
_entry.id   AF-A0A8B6H0M8-F1
#
_cell.length_a   1.000
_cell.length_b   1.000
_cell.length_c   1.000
_cell.angle_alpha   90.00
_cell.angle_beta   90.00
_cell.angle_gamma   90.00
#
_symmetry.space_group_name_H-M   'P 1'
#
loop_
_entity.id
_entity.type
_entity.pdbx_description
1 polymer ?
#
loop_
_entity_poly.entity_id
_entity_poly.type
_entity_poly.pdbx_seq_one_letter_code
_entity_poly.pdbx_strand_id
1 'polypeptide(L)'
;NTYQVIENEINSWWKEVVEREMSVAIEEEKKIAIDKNRYHEGIPSVTVICDGGWSKRSHKHTYNALGGVAVIIGAETKKILHVGIRNKYCYICNRNESLGTTPKQHECFKKLESIKPIHGIDVIVEGFLKANDHGIRYMNFIADGDSSMHAQIMDRVPVWGKHVKKLECANHITKCLRSNLEKLVTENPSYKGKGKLCKRTRVRIVSAVRCAIRKRSDETNRVLATKKLDHDIRNTTSHIYGDHKLCNPDFCKAKSNMSHQDQNQDDDSEVECEDIYFKNSLSFGMLEHRYKPKKIQEVITTWNHQICN
;
A
#
# COMPACT_ATOMS: atom_id res chain seq x y z
N ASN A 1 -33.86 -0.77 -28.02
CA ASN A 1 -34.30 -1.18 -26.67
C ASN A 1 -34.19 0.05 -25.78
N THR A 2 -35.30 0.55 -25.24
CA THR A 2 -35.36 1.78 -24.41
C THR A 2 -34.40 1.73 -23.21
N TYR A 3 -34.19 0.55 -22.61
CA TYR A 3 -33.25 0.38 -21.50
C TYR A 3 -31.82 0.79 -21.89
N GLN A 4 -31.32 0.30 -23.02
CA GLN A 4 -29.95 0.62 -23.48
C GLN A 4 -29.76 2.10 -23.82
N VAL A 5 -30.82 2.77 -24.28
CA VAL A 5 -30.77 4.21 -24.58
C VAL A 5 -30.60 4.99 -23.28
N ILE A 6 -31.42 4.70 -22.28
CA ILE A 6 -31.35 5.34 -20.95
C ILE A 6 -30.02 5.01 -20.27
N GLU A 7 -29.57 3.76 -20.33
CA GLU A 7 -28.28 3.33 -19.77
C GLU A 7 -27.12 4.11 -20.40
N ASN A 8 -27.11 4.28 -21.72
CA ASN A 8 -26.07 5.04 -22.42
C ASN A 8 -26.10 6.54 -22.08
N GLU A 9 -27.30 7.11 -21.93
CA GLU A 9 -27.48 8.50 -21.52
C GLU A 9 -26.98 8.75 -20.10
N ILE A 10 -27.35 7.88 -19.15
CA ILE A 10 -26.85 7.95 -17.78
C ILE A 10 -25.32 7.77 -17.78
N ASN A 11 -24.80 6.77 -18.51
CA ASN A 11 -23.35 6.52 -18.57
C ASN A 11 -22.57 7.72 -19.10
N SER A 12 -23.09 8.45 -20.09
CA SER A 12 -22.41 9.64 -20.62
C SER A 12 -22.33 10.76 -19.57
N TRP A 13 -23.42 11.01 -18.85
CA TRP A 13 -23.45 12.00 -17.76
C TRP A 13 -22.49 11.62 -16.64
N TRP A 14 -22.50 10.37 -16.20
CA TRP A 14 -21.59 9.89 -15.16
C TRP A 14 -20.13 9.99 -15.59
N LYS A 15 -19.82 9.65 -16.84
CA LYS A 15 -18.46 9.75 -17.38
C LYS A 15 -17.96 11.19 -17.38
N GLU A 16 -18.77 12.13 -17.86
CA GLU A 16 -18.43 13.55 -17.86
C GLU A 16 -18.20 14.08 -16.44
N VAL A 17 -19.08 13.75 -15.51
CA VAL A 17 -18.94 14.15 -14.09
C VAL A 17 -17.67 13.56 -13.48
N VAL A 18 -17.40 12.27 -13.69
CA VAL A 18 -16.22 11.61 -13.15
C VAL A 18 -14.92 12.20 -13.73
N GLU A 19 -14.86 12.44 -15.04
CA GLU A 19 -13.70 13.06 -15.70
C GLU A 19 -13.46 14.49 -15.20
N ARG A 20 -14.54 15.27 -15.00
CA ARG A 20 -14.47 16.61 -14.42
C ARG A 20 -13.97 16.59 -12.97
N GLU A 21 -14.54 15.75 -12.12
CA GLU A 21 -14.14 15.64 -10.71
C GLU A 21 -12.70 15.13 -10.55
N MET A 22 -12.25 14.18 -11.39
CA MET A 22 -10.85 13.76 -11.40
C MET A 22 -9.91 14.91 -11.81
N SER A 23 -10.30 15.72 -12.79
CA SER A 23 -9.51 16.89 -13.20
C SER A 23 -9.38 17.92 -12.07
N VAL A 24 -10.48 18.17 -11.34
CA VAL A 24 -10.46 19.03 -10.15
C VAL A 24 -9.54 18.46 -9.07
N ALA A 25 -9.63 17.15 -8.79
CA ALA A 25 -8.77 16.48 -7.81
C ALA A 25 -7.28 16.55 -8.18
N ILE A 26 -6.95 16.44 -9.47
CA ILE A 26 -5.58 16.61 -9.98
C ILE A 26 -5.06 18.02 -9.71
N GLU A 27 -5.85 19.05 -9.98
CA GLU A 27 -5.45 20.44 -9.74
C GLU A 27 -5.28 20.75 -8.24
N GLU A 28 -6.08 20.14 -7.37
CA GLU A 28 -5.89 20.23 -5.91
C GLU A 28 -4.55 19.61 -5.47
N GLU A 29 -4.23 18.39 -5.92
CA GLU A 29 -2.94 17.74 -5.63
C GLU A 29 -1.75 18.55 -6.19
N LYS A 30 -1.92 19.14 -7.37
CA LYS A 30 -0.93 20.02 -7.99
C LYS A 30 -0.64 21.24 -7.12
N LYS A 31 -1.67 21.93 -6.63
CA LYS A 31 -1.51 23.07 -5.71
C LYS A 31 -0.76 22.65 -4.44
N ILE A 32 -1.15 21.53 -3.82
CA ILE A 32 -0.47 21.01 -2.63
C ILE A 32 1.00 20.67 -2.92
N ALA A 33 1.30 20.12 -4.10
CA ALA A 33 2.68 19.85 -4.50
C ALA A 33 3.50 21.14 -4.65
N ILE A 34 2.94 22.18 -5.25
CA ILE A 34 3.54 23.51 -5.39
C ILE A 34 3.79 24.16 -4.03
N ASP A 35 2.78 24.18 -3.16
CA ASP A 35 2.86 24.77 -1.81
C ASP A 35 3.94 24.09 -0.95
N LYS A 36 4.10 22.77 -1.12
CA LYS A 36 5.15 21.98 -0.45
C LYS A 36 6.50 22.02 -1.18
N ASN A 37 6.64 22.82 -2.24
CA ASN A 37 7.82 22.96 -3.08
C ASN A 37 8.35 21.61 -3.61
N ARG A 38 7.44 20.71 -4.03
CA ARG A 38 7.77 19.37 -4.52
C ARG A 38 7.76 19.36 -6.05
N TYR A 39 8.93 19.20 -6.65
CA TYR A 39 9.10 19.21 -8.10
C TYR A 39 10.03 18.09 -8.59
N HIS A 40 9.82 17.66 -9.82
CA HIS A 40 10.75 16.85 -10.59
C HIS A 40 11.02 17.55 -11.93
N GLU A 41 12.22 18.13 -12.06
CA GLU A 41 12.63 18.89 -13.24
C GLU A 41 11.66 20.05 -13.57
N GLY A 42 11.26 20.81 -12.55
CA GLY A 42 10.35 21.95 -12.70
C GLY A 42 8.86 21.59 -12.82
N ILE A 43 8.51 20.30 -12.91
CA ILE A 43 7.12 19.85 -12.95
C ILE A 43 6.67 19.39 -11.55
N PRO A 44 5.49 19.83 -11.05
CA PRO A 44 4.98 19.43 -9.74
C PRO A 44 4.96 17.91 -9.54
N SER A 45 5.49 17.48 -8.40
CA SER A 45 5.69 16.08 -8.04
C SER A 45 4.66 15.64 -7.01
N VAL A 46 3.81 14.68 -7.40
CA VAL A 46 2.70 14.17 -6.60
C VAL A 46 2.98 12.74 -6.14
N THR A 47 2.60 12.45 -4.90
CA THR A 47 2.59 11.08 -4.36
C THR A 47 1.20 10.51 -4.53
N VAL A 48 1.09 9.28 -5.03
CA VAL A 48 -0.20 8.61 -5.27
C VAL A 48 -0.29 7.26 -4.57
N ILE A 49 -1.50 6.75 -4.44
CA ILE A 49 -1.80 5.39 -4.02
C ILE A 49 -2.39 4.66 -5.23
N CYS A 50 -1.81 3.53 -5.61
CA CYS A 50 -2.28 2.71 -6.70
C CYS A 50 -2.94 1.46 -6.14
N ASP A 51 -4.18 1.21 -6.52
CA ASP A 51 -4.92 0.01 -6.13
C ASP A 51 -5.66 -0.60 -7.32
N GLY A 52 -6.03 -1.88 -7.20
CA GLY A 52 -6.70 -2.62 -8.25
C GLY A 52 -7.68 -3.64 -7.70
N GLY A 53 -8.78 -3.81 -8.43
CA GLY A 53 -9.79 -4.83 -8.20
C GLY A 53 -9.85 -5.79 -9.38
N TRP A 54 -10.04 -7.08 -9.11
CA TRP A 54 -10.21 -8.11 -10.14
C TRP A 54 -11.55 -8.80 -9.98
N SER A 55 -12.22 -9.06 -11.10
CA SER A 55 -13.54 -9.71 -11.11
C SER A 55 -13.53 -11.12 -10.52
N LYS A 56 -12.36 -11.76 -10.49
CA LYS A 56 -12.12 -13.00 -9.77
C LYS A 56 -11.03 -12.80 -8.73
N ARG A 57 -11.41 -12.94 -7.46
CA ARG A 57 -10.46 -12.97 -6.35
C ARG A 57 -9.89 -14.39 -6.26
N SER A 58 -8.60 -14.55 -6.50
CA SER A 58 -7.88 -15.74 -6.05
C SER A 58 -6.73 -15.29 -5.16
N HIS A 59 -6.49 -16.02 -4.08
CA HIS A 59 -5.27 -15.88 -3.29
C HIS A 59 -4.37 -17.04 -3.65
N LYS A 60 -3.19 -16.76 -4.22
CA LYS A 60 -2.09 -17.72 -4.42
C LYS A 60 -2.38 -18.95 -5.31
N HIS A 61 -3.54 -19.03 -5.97
CA HIS A 61 -3.93 -20.25 -6.70
C HIS A 61 -4.42 -20.03 -8.14
N THR A 62 -4.93 -18.86 -8.55
CA THR A 62 -5.46 -18.71 -9.93
C THR A 62 -5.49 -17.26 -10.44
N TYR A 63 -4.46 -16.80 -11.14
CA TYR A 63 -4.38 -15.44 -11.70
C TYR A 63 -5.12 -15.32 -13.05
N ASN A 64 -6.40 -15.72 -13.09
CA ASN A 64 -7.18 -15.80 -14.34
C ASN A 64 -8.44 -14.94 -14.38
N ALA A 65 -8.42 -13.79 -13.70
CA ALA A 65 -9.51 -12.82 -13.78
C ALA A 65 -9.70 -12.31 -15.22
N LEU A 66 -10.95 -12.30 -15.69
CA LEU A 66 -11.32 -11.85 -17.03
C LEU A 66 -11.50 -10.34 -17.14
N GLY A 67 -11.57 -9.64 -16.00
CA GLY A 67 -11.70 -8.19 -15.93
C GLY A 67 -11.04 -7.67 -14.68
N GLY A 68 -10.60 -6.42 -14.75
CA GLY A 68 -10.05 -5.69 -13.63
C GLY A 68 -10.26 -4.18 -13.77
N VAL A 69 -10.32 -3.53 -12.62
CA VAL A 69 -10.31 -2.08 -12.49
C VAL A 69 -9.03 -1.70 -11.77
N ALA A 70 -8.42 -0.58 -12.14
CA ALA A 70 -7.37 0.02 -11.33
C ALA A 70 -7.65 1.51 -11.14
N VAL A 71 -7.17 2.02 -10.02
CA VAL A 71 -7.37 3.40 -9.59
C VAL A 71 -6.05 4.00 -9.14
N ILE A 72 -5.88 5.29 -9.42
CA ILE A 72 -4.84 6.13 -8.85
C ILE A 72 -5.54 7.14 -7.95
N ILE A 73 -5.10 7.21 -6.70
CA ILE A 73 -5.68 8.06 -5.66
C ILE A 73 -4.60 9.02 -5.18
N GLY A 74 -4.93 10.31 -5.03
CA GLY A 74 -4.04 11.31 -4.49
C GLY A 74 -3.69 11.03 -3.04
N ALA A 75 -2.40 11.02 -2.69
CA ALA A 75 -1.98 10.67 -1.33
C ALA A 75 -2.31 11.77 -0.32
N GLU A 76 -2.50 13.03 -0.73
CA GLU A 76 -2.80 14.14 0.17
C GLU A 76 -4.31 14.35 0.28
N THR A 77 -4.98 14.49 -0.87
CA THR A 77 -6.42 14.75 -1.00
C THR A 77 -7.29 13.52 -0.74
N LYS A 78 -6.73 12.32 -0.93
CA LYS A 78 -7.46 11.03 -0.90
C LYS A 78 -8.55 10.92 -1.96
N LYS A 79 -8.52 11.76 -3.00
CA LYS A 79 -9.46 11.74 -4.12
C LYS A 79 -8.93 10.89 -5.28
N ILE A 80 -9.84 10.39 -6.11
CA ILE A 80 -9.48 9.61 -7.30
C ILE A 80 -8.92 10.58 -8.35
N LEU A 81 -7.74 10.27 -8.87
CA LEU A 81 -7.06 11.02 -9.94
C LEU A 81 -7.17 10.30 -11.28
N HIS A 82 -7.31 8.97 -11.25
CA HIS A 82 -7.50 8.17 -12.45
C HIS A 82 -8.23 6.88 -12.12
N VAL A 83 -9.12 6.45 -13.01
CA VAL A 83 -9.76 5.14 -12.99
C VAL A 83 -9.73 4.56 -14.40
N GLY A 84 -9.50 3.26 -14.49
CA GLY A 84 -9.61 2.57 -15.76
C GLY A 84 -9.97 1.11 -15.59
N ILE A 85 -10.68 0.60 -16.61
CA ILE A 85 -11.19 -0.76 -16.67
C ILE A 85 -10.47 -1.49 -17.80
N ARG A 86 -10.11 -2.75 -17.57
CA ARG A 86 -9.52 -3.64 -18.57
C ARG A 86 -10.16 -5.01 -18.50
N ASN A 87 -10.62 -5.49 -19.64
CA ASN A 87 -11.17 -6.82 -19.81
C ASN A 87 -10.27 -7.65 -20.72
N LYS A 88 -10.17 -8.94 -20.43
CA LYS A 88 -9.59 -9.97 -21.31
C LYS A 88 -10.63 -10.48 -22.31
N TYR A 89 -11.90 -10.41 -21.94
CA TYR A 89 -13.01 -10.91 -22.73
C TYR A 89 -14.00 -9.80 -23.06
N CYS A 90 -14.42 -9.75 -24.32
CA CYS A 90 -15.59 -9.01 -24.76
C CYS A 90 -16.45 -9.95 -25.61
N TYR A 91 -17.72 -10.12 -25.23
CA TYR A 91 -18.64 -11.02 -25.94
C TYR A 91 -18.83 -10.61 -27.40
N ILE A 92 -18.98 -9.31 -27.68
CA ILE A 92 -19.16 -8.79 -29.04
C ILE A 92 -17.94 -9.13 -29.89
N CYS A 93 -16.72 -8.84 -29.40
CA CYS A 93 -15.49 -9.20 -30.10
C CYS A 93 -15.38 -10.70 -30.33
N ASN A 94 -15.54 -11.51 -29.27
CA ASN A 94 -15.34 -12.96 -29.33
C ASN A 94 -16.34 -13.64 -30.27
N ARG A 95 -17.61 -13.20 -30.27
CA ARG A 95 -18.63 -13.75 -31.15
C ARG A 95 -18.33 -13.45 -32.61
N ASN A 96 -17.94 -12.22 -32.94
CA ASN A 96 -17.63 -11.84 -34.32
C ASN A 96 -16.35 -12.54 -34.80
N GLU A 97 -15.35 -12.70 -33.93
CA GLU A 97 -14.14 -13.49 -34.19
C GLU A 97 -14.47 -14.96 -34.50
N SER A 98 -15.32 -15.61 -33.69
CA SER A 98 -15.77 -16.99 -33.95
C SER A 98 -16.55 -17.15 -35.24
N LEU A 99 -17.20 -16.07 -35.71
CA LEU A 99 -17.97 -16.04 -36.95
C LEU A 99 -17.15 -15.54 -38.16
N GLY A 100 -15.87 -15.17 -37.98
CA GLY A 100 -15.05 -14.59 -39.05
C GLY A 100 -15.56 -13.25 -39.57
N THR A 101 -16.28 -12.49 -38.73
CA THR A 101 -16.91 -11.21 -39.08
C THR A 101 -16.27 -10.05 -38.34
N THR A 102 -16.42 -8.83 -38.86
CA THR A 102 -15.94 -7.64 -38.17
C THR A 102 -16.92 -7.23 -37.06
N PRO A 103 -16.46 -7.03 -35.81
CA PRO A 103 -17.32 -6.56 -34.73
C PRO A 103 -17.98 -5.24 -35.08
N LYS A 104 -19.28 -5.12 -34.80
CA LYS A 104 -19.96 -3.81 -34.79
C LYS A 104 -19.22 -2.85 -33.85
N GLN A 105 -19.20 -1.57 -34.19
CA GLN A 105 -18.63 -0.53 -33.33
C GLN A 105 -19.30 -0.56 -31.96
N HIS A 106 -18.49 -0.67 -30.91
CA HIS A 106 -18.94 -0.71 -29.52
C HIS A 106 -17.83 -0.18 -28.60
N GLU A 107 -18.20 0.27 -27.40
CA GLU A 107 -17.23 0.60 -26.37
C GLU A 107 -16.60 -0.70 -25.85
N CYS A 108 -15.33 -0.91 -26.18
CA CYS A 108 -14.63 -2.15 -25.90
C CYS A 108 -13.52 -1.92 -24.88
N PHE A 109 -13.67 -2.55 -23.72
CA PHE A 109 -12.62 -2.60 -22.70
C PHE A 109 -11.70 -3.83 -22.88
N LYS A 110 -11.91 -4.65 -23.92
CA LYS A 110 -11.00 -5.74 -24.29
C LYS A 110 -9.72 -5.14 -24.85
N LYS A 111 -8.57 -5.49 -24.28
CA LYS A 111 -7.29 -5.10 -24.88
C LYS A 111 -7.02 -5.92 -26.16
N LEU A 112 -6.47 -5.29 -27.21
CA LEU A 112 -5.92 -6.03 -28.36
C LEU A 112 -4.73 -6.91 -27.91
N GLU A 113 -4.69 -8.13 -28.45
CA GLU A 113 -3.84 -9.26 -28.03
C GLU A 113 -2.33 -9.06 -28.23
N SER A 114 -1.91 -8.00 -28.92
CA SER A 114 -0.51 -7.76 -29.27
C SER A 114 0.40 -7.30 -28.13
N ILE A 115 -0.10 -7.26 -26.87
CA ILE A 115 0.70 -6.86 -25.70
C ILE A 115 0.57 -7.93 -24.60
N LYS A 116 1.72 -8.46 -24.13
CA LYS A 116 1.94 -9.45 -23.04
C LYS A 116 1.14 -9.13 -21.75
N PRO A 117 0.90 -10.09 -20.83
CA PRO A 117 -0.30 -10.15 -20.00
C PRO A 117 -0.52 -8.89 -19.15
N ILE A 118 -1.74 -8.37 -19.22
CA ILE A 118 -2.15 -7.11 -18.58
C ILE A 118 -3.16 -7.40 -17.49
N HIS A 119 -2.86 -6.93 -16.30
CA HIS A 119 -3.77 -6.92 -15.17
C HIS A 119 -3.55 -5.62 -14.39
N GLY A 120 -4.45 -4.63 -14.49
CA GLY A 120 -4.41 -3.35 -13.76
C GLY A 120 -3.25 -2.39 -14.11
N ILE A 121 -2.05 -2.91 -14.38
CA ILE A 121 -0.82 -2.15 -14.59
C ILE A 121 -0.91 -1.21 -15.79
N ASP A 122 -1.57 -1.62 -16.87
CA ASP A 122 -1.80 -0.75 -18.04
C ASP A 122 -2.56 0.52 -17.69
N VAL A 123 -3.58 0.40 -16.84
CA VAL A 123 -4.40 1.53 -16.40
C VAL A 123 -3.56 2.45 -15.53
N ILE A 124 -2.73 1.88 -14.65
CA ILE A 124 -1.79 2.68 -13.86
C ILE A 124 -0.80 3.41 -14.77
N VAL A 125 -0.18 2.72 -15.74
CA VAL A 125 0.75 3.36 -16.70
C VAL A 125 0.03 4.44 -17.52
N GLU A 126 -1.19 4.19 -18.00
CA GLU A 126 -2.02 5.20 -18.68
C GLU A 126 -2.24 6.42 -17.80
N GLY A 127 -2.63 6.23 -16.54
CA GLY A 127 -2.82 7.32 -15.59
C GLY A 127 -1.53 8.11 -15.33
N PHE A 128 -0.37 7.44 -15.29
CA PHE A 128 0.94 8.11 -15.18
C PHE A 128 1.25 8.96 -16.42
N LEU A 129 0.91 8.49 -17.61
CA LEU A 129 1.10 9.25 -18.85
C LEU A 129 0.16 10.47 -18.89
N LYS A 130 -1.14 10.26 -18.63
CA LYS A 130 -2.16 11.31 -18.63
C LYS A 130 -1.89 12.42 -17.60
N ALA A 131 -1.30 12.07 -16.46
CA ALA A 131 -0.92 13.05 -15.44
C ALA A 131 -0.03 14.18 -16.01
N ASN A 132 0.83 13.84 -16.98
CA ASN A 132 1.72 14.81 -17.62
C ASN A 132 0.94 15.85 -18.46
N ASP A 133 -0.21 15.47 -19.02
CA ASP A 133 -1.08 16.39 -19.78
C ASP A 133 -1.71 17.45 -18.86
N HIS A 134 -1.86 17.14 -17.57
CA HIS A 134 -2.29 18.08 -16.53
C HIS A 134 -1.11 18.86 -15.90
N GLY A 135 0.11 18.67 -16.39
CA GLY A 135 1.31 19.33 -15.88
C GLY A 135 1.73 18.86 -14.49
N ILE A 136 1.50 17.59 -14.16
CA ILE A 136 2.00 16.95 -12.93
C ILE A 136 2.71 15.63 -13.25
N ARG A 137 3.55 15.16 -12.33
CA ARG A 137 4.20 13.85 -12.41
C ARG A 137 4.01 13.06 -11.11
N TYR A 138 3.70 11.78 -11.23
CA TYR A 138 3.64 10.87 -10.10
C TYR A 138 5.03 10.29 -9.79
N MET A 139 5.76 10.89 -8.85
CA MET A 139 7.13 10.48 -8.56
C MET A 139 7.26 9.46 -7.42
N ASN A 140 6.23 9.35 -6.58
CA ASN A 140 6.14 8.31 -5.58
C ASN A 140 4.78 7.65 -5.69
N PHE A 141 4.72 6.33 -5.59
CA PHE A 141 3.44 5.63 -5.48
C PHE A 141 3.47 4.58 -4.38
N ILE A 142 2.37 4.48 -3.65
CA ILE A 142 2.13 3.49 -2.62
C ILE A 142 1.32 2.36 -3.24
N ALA A 143 1.84 1.14 -3.17
CA ALA A 143 1.16 -0.04 -3.71
C ALA A 143 1.46 -1.27 -2.85
N ASP A 144 0.76 -2.37 -3.15
CA ASP A 144 1.06 -3.69 -2.62
C ASP A 144 2.45 -4.18 -3.06
N GLY A 145 2.96 -5.22 -2.40
CA GLY A 145 4.32 -5.75 -2.56
C GLY A 145 4.70 -6.35 -3.92
N ASP A 146 3.82 -6.28 -4.92
CA ASP A 146 4.10 -6.78 -6.27
C ASP A 146 5.08 -5.83 -6.98
N SER A 147 6.20 -6.38 -7.47
CA SER A 147 7.26 -5.61 -8.15
C SER A 147 7.00 -5.41 -9.64
N SER A 148 6.06 -6.14 -10.23
CA SER A 148 5.73 -6.10 -11.66
C SER A 148 5.22 -4.73 -12.12
N MET A 149 4.43 -4.05 -11.29
CA MET A 149 3.91 -2.71 -11.59
C MET A 149 5.04 -1.68 -11.71
N HIS A 150 5.99 -1.68 -10.77
CA HIS A 150 7.09 -0.73 -10.77
C HIS A 150 7.99 -0.89 -11.99
N ALA A 151 8.31 -2.13 -12.36
CA ALA A 151 9.08 -2.43 -13.56
C ALA A 151 8.41 -1.89 -14.83
N GLN A 152 7.09 -2.06 -14.95
CA GLN A 152 6.32 -1.56 -16.10
C GLN A 152 6.25 -0.03 -16.15
N ILE A 153 6.16 0.64 -14.99
CA ILE A 153 6.24 2.11 -14.92
C ILE A 153 7.62 2.57 -15.41
N MET A 154 8.70 1.97 -14.91
CA MET A 154 10.06 2.36 -15.30
C MET A 154 10.34 2.14 -16.80
N ASP A 155 9.73 1.13 -17.41
CA ASP A 155 9.91 0.76 -18.81
C ASP A 155 9.07 1.61 -19.78
N ARG A 156 7.80 1.88 -19.41
CA ARG A 156 6.80 2.44 -20.35
C ARG A 156 6.50 3.92 -20.14
N VAL A 157 6.76 4.45 -18.96
CA VAL A 157 6.69 5.90 -18.73
C VAL A 157 7.96 6.53 -19.32
N PRO A 158 7.89 7.74 -19.93
CA PRO A 158 9.05 8.43 -20.47
C PRO A 158 10.17 8.63 -19.44
N VAL A 159 11.25 9.32 -19.82
CA VAL A 159 12.50 9.48 -19.05
C VAL A 159 12.34 9.53 -17.51
N TRP A 160 11.34 10.23 -16.98
CA TRP A 160 11.06 10.36 -15.54
C TRP A 160 10.55 9.07 -14.85
N GLY A 161 10.02 8.09 -15.59
CA GLY A 161 9.57 6.79 -15.09
C GLY A 161 10.64 6.04 -14.31
N LYS A 162 11.91 6.17 -14.72
CA LYS A 162 13.08 5.59 -14.03
C LYS A 162 13.34 6.20 -12.64
N HIS A 163 12.82 7.39 -12.40
CA HIS A 163 12.97 8.13 -11.14
C HIS A 163 11.77 7.91 -10.20
N VAL A 164 10.72 7.21 -10.66
CA VAL A 164 9.54 6.88 -9.85
C VAL A 164 9.93 5.91 -8.74
N LYS A 165 9.60 6.26 -7.50
CA LYS A 165 9.83 5.44 -6.32
C LYS A 165 8.56 4.70 -5.91
N LYS A 166 8.70 3.39 -5.72
CA LYS A 166 7.68 2.58 -5.06
C LYS A 166 7.83 2.69 -3.55
N LEU A 167 6.71 2.95 -2.88
CA LEU A 167 6.55 2.86 -1.44
C LEU A 167 5.66 1.66 -1.12
N GLU A 168 6.01 0.91 -0.08
CA GLU A 168 5.29 -0.28 0.32
C GLU A 168 4.09 0.06 1.22
N CYS A 169 2.95 -0.56 0.95
CA CYS A 169 1.76 -0.41 1.77
C CYS A 169 1.99 -0.96 3.20
N ALA A 170 1.71 -0.17 4.23
CA ALA A 170 1.85 -0.59 5.64
C ALA A 170 1.03 -1.85 5.98
N ASN A 171 -0.17 -1.97 5.40
CA ASN A 171 -0.99 -3.18 5.55
C ASN A 171 -0.30 -4.40 4.94
N HIS A 172 0.35 -4.23 3.78
CA HIS A 172 1.08 -5.30 3.11
C HIS A 172 2.32 -5.70 3.92
N ILE A 173 3.13 -4.75 4.37
CA ILE A 173 4.30 -5.00 5.23
C ILE A 173 3.92 -5.81 6.47
N THR A 174 2.84 -5.43 7.16
CA THR A 174 2.42 -6.13 8.40
C THR A 174 1.87 -7.53 8.13
N LYS A 175 1.24 -7.76 6.97
CA LYS A 175 0.87 -9.11 6.50
C LYS A 175 2.10 -9.95 6.15
N CYS A 176 3.12 -9.35 5.54
CA CYS A 176 4.40 -10.01 5.26
C CYS A 176 5.10 -10.41 6.56
N LEU A 177 5.18 -9.51 7.53
CA LEU A 177 5.71 -9.81 8.87
C LEU A 177 5.00 -11.02 9.49
N ARG A 178 3.66 -11.02 9.50
CA ARG A 178 2.89 -12.17 10.02
C ARG A 178 3.24 -13.45 9.28
N SER A 179 3.25 -13.42 7.95
CA SER A 179 3.55 -14.61 7.13
C SER A 179 4.94 -15.15 7.41
N ASN A 180 5.93 -14.29 7.64
CA ASN A 180 7.30 -14.70 7.96
C ASN A 180 7.41 -15.27 9.38
N LEU A 181 6.69 -14.71 10.36
CA LEU A 181 6.62 -15.29 11.70
C LEU A 181 5.95 -16.69 11.69
N GLU A 182 4.92 -16.89 10.86
CA GLU A 182 4.30 -18.21 10.67
C GLU A 182 5.29 -19.22 10.06
N LYS A 183 6.04 -18.80 9.03
CA LYS A 183 7.09 -19.64 8.40
C LYS A 183 8.19 -19.99 9.38
N LEU A 184 8.72 -19.01 10.12
CA LEU A 184 9.74 -19.21 11.16
C LEU A 184 9.36 -20.31 12.16
N VAL A 185 8.13 -20.29 12.68
CA VAL A 185 7.64 -21.29 13.64
C VAL A 185 7.36 -22.64 13.00
N THR A 186 7.02 -22.65 11.71
CA THR A 186 6.81 -23.89 10.94
C THR A 186 8.15 -24.59 10.70
N GLU A 187 9.16 -23.83 10.29
CA GLU A 187 10.51 -24.32 9.99
C GLU A 187 11.31 -24.64 11.26
N ASN A 188 11.00 -23.99 12.39
CA ASN A 188 11.70 -24.18 13.66
C ASN A 188 10.70 -24.53 14.77
N PRO A 189 10.36 -25.82 14.94
CA PRO A 189 9.42 -26.28 15.95
C PRO A 189 9.80 -25.92 17.39
N SER A 190 11.08 -25.62 17.67
CA SER A 190 11.57 -25.16 18.97
C SER A 190 10.90 -23.86 19.45
N TYR A 191 10.39 -23.03 18.53
CA TYR A 191 9.64 -21.80 18.85
C TYR A 191 8.14 -22.04 19.13
N LYS A 192 7.66 -23.30 19.03
CA LYS A 192 6.29 -23.67 19.41
C LYS A 192 6.19 -23.86 20.93
N GLY A 193 5.03 -23.52 21.49
CA GLY A 193 4.71 -23.73 22.91
C GLY A 193 4.26 -22.46 23.64
N LYS A 194 3.74 -22.65 24.86
CA LYS A 194 3.36 -21.55 25.76
C LYS A 194 4.61 -20.74 26.12
N GLY A 195 4.49 -19.41 26.16
CA GLY A 195 5.60 -18.50 26.46
C GLY A 195 6.60 -18.27 25.32
N LYS A 196 6.38 -18.84 24.13
CA LYS A 196 7.23 -18.63 22.94
C LYS A 196 6.49 -17.87 21.84
N LEU A 197 6.87 -18.05 20.57
CA LEU A 197 6.19 -17.49 19.39
C LEU A 197 4.90 -18.23 19.07
N CYS A 198 3.99 -18.38 20.04
CA CYS A 198 2.67 -18.95 19.79
C CYS A 198 1.83 -18.01 18.90
N LYS A 199 0.66 -18.49 18.42
CA LYS A 199 -0.22 -17.69 17.57
C LYS A 199 -0.59 -16.35 18.22
N ARG A 200 -0.89 -16.34 19.52
CA ARG A 200 -1.20 -15.11 20.30
C ARG A 200 -0.01 -14.14 20.26
N THR A 201 1.20 -14.61 20.57
CA THR A 201 2.43 -13.79 20.53
C THR A 201 2.68 -13.18 19.15
N ARG A 202 2.55 -13.97 18.07
CA ARG A 202 2.73 -13.46 16.70
C ARG A 202 1.70 -12.39 16.33
N VAL A 203 0.45 -12.56 16.73
CA VAL A 203 -0.61 -11.55 16.54
C VAL A 203 -0.29 -10.28 17.33
N ARG A 204 0.16 -10.41 18.58
CA ARG A 204 0.57 -9.26 19.42
C ARG A 204 1.74 -8.49 18.82
N ILE A 205 2.78 -9.18 18.32
CA ILE A 205 3.92 -8.55 17.63
C ILE A 205 3.44 -7.73 16.42
N VAL A 206 2.62 -8.32 15.55
CA VAL A 206 2.11 -7.63 14.35
C VAL A 206 1.23 -6.43 14.73
N SER A 207 0.45 -6.56 15.80
CA SER A 207 -0.42 -5.49 16.30
C SER A 207 0.40 -4.34 16.90
N ALA A 208 1.44 -4.63 17.68
CA ALA A 208 2.37 -3.63 18.20
C ALA A 208 3.06 -2.84 17.07
N VAL A 209 3.54 -3.52 16.03
CA VAL A 209 4.13 -2.86 14.85
C VAL A 209 3.10 -1.98 14.13
N ARG A 210 1.84 -2.43 13.98
CA ARG A 210 0.77 -1.59 13.40
C ARG A 210 0.49 -0.35 14.25
N CYS A 211 0.43 -0.51 15.57
CA CYS A 211 0.25 0.61 16.48
C CYS A 211 1.40 1.60 16.39
N ALA A 212 2.64 1.12 16.28
CA ALA A 212 3.81 1.98 16.11
C ALA A 212 3.71 2.76 14.79
N ILE A 213 3.43 2.09 13.66
CA ILE A 213 3.26 2.75 12.37
C ILE A 213 2.19 3.84 12.43
N ARG A 214 1.01 3.54 12.99
CA ARG A 214 -0.09 4.51 13.12
C ARG A 214 0.29 5.68 14.02
N LYS A 215 0.87 5.41 15.19
CA LYS A 215 1.28 6.48 16.12
C LYS A 215 2.30 7.41 15.47
N ARG A 216 3.33 6.84 14.82
CA ARG A 216 4.40 7.62 14.19
C ARG A 216 3.96 8.30 12.89
N SER A 217 2.91 7.83 12.23
CA SER A 217 2.37 8.49 11.03
C SER A 217 1.69 9.83 11.33
N ASP A 218 1.25 10.04 12.56
CA ASP A 218 0.58 11.28 12.98
C ASP A 218 1.58 12.36 13.43
N GLU A 219 2.86 12.01 13.59
CA GLU A 219 3.90 12.95 14.00
C GLU A 219 4.33 13.87 12.83
N THR A 220 4.36 15.17 13.09
CA THR A 220 4.76 16.21 12.12
C THR A 220 6.24 16.09 11.73
N ASN A 221 7.11 15.84 12.71
CA ASN A 221 8.55 15.69 12.47
C ASN A 221 8.85 14.28 11.92
N ARG A 222 8.86 14.16 10.59
CA ARG A 222 9.07 12.88 9.89
C ARG A 222 10.41 12.22 10.20
N VAL A 223 11.47 13.00 10.40
CA VAL A 223 12.81 12.47 10.69
C VAL A 223 12.83 11.81 12.07
N LEU A 224 12.30 12.50 13.08
CA LEU A 224 12.19 11.95 14.43
C LEU A 224 11.21 10.76 14.48
N ALA A 225 10.05 10.90 13.83
CA ALA A 225 9.05 9.85 13.75
C ALA A 225 9.62 8.55 13.16
N THR A 226 10.45 8.66 12.12
CA THR A 226 11.12 7.51 11.50
C THR A 226 12.09 6.85 12.47
N LYS A 227 12.90 7.62 13.20
CA LYS A 227 13.82 7.08 14.21
C LYS A 227 13.07 6.37 15.33
N LYS A 228 12.00 6.98 15.84
CA LYS A 228 11.15 6.39 16.87
C LYS A 228 10.47 5.11 16.37
N LEU A 229 10.02 5.08 15.12
CA LEU A 229 9.40 3.90 14.53
C LEU A 229 10.40 2.73 14.42
N ASP A 230 11.62 2.99 13.93
CA ASP A 230 12.68 1.96 13.87
C ASP A 230 12.95 1.39 15.27
N HIS A 231 13.07 2.26 16.26
CA HIS A 231 13.22 1.87 17.67
C HIS A 231 12.05 1.01 18.18
N ASP A 232 10.81 1.46 17.99
CA ASP A 232 9.62 0.75 18.46
C ASP A 232 9.47 -0.64 17.80
N ILE A 233 9.82 -0.75 16.51
CA ILE A 233 9.81 -2.03 15.78
C ILE A 233 10.88 -2.97 16.33
N ARG A 234 12.12 -2.49 16.51
CA ARG A 234 13.21 -3.31 17.07
C ARG A 234 12.93 -3.77 18.49
N ASN A 235 12.31 -2.91 19.30
CA ASN A 235 11.97 -3.19 20.69
C ASN A 235 10.64 -3.97 20.85
N THR A 236 9.95 -4.28 19.76
CA THR A 236 8.63 -4.94 19.82
C THR A 236 8.68 -6.29 20.54
N THR A 237 9.74 -7.08 20.34
CA THR A 237 9.87 -8.39 21.00
C THR A 237 9.98 -8.26 22.51
N SER A 238 10.92 -7.45 23.00
CA SER A 238 11.09 -7.16 24.44
C SER A 238 9.80 -6.64 25.06
N HIS A 239 9.15 -5.68 24.39
CA HIS A 239 7.87 -5.14 24.83
C HIS A 239 6.78 -6.21 24.97
N ILE A 240 6.64 -7.13 24.01
CA ILE A 240 5.61 -8.18 24.04
C ILE A 240 5.89 -9.23 25.13
N TYR A 241 7.15 -9.48 25.47
CA TYR A 241 7.56 -10.38 26.54
C TYR A 241 7.65 -9.70 27.92
N GLY A 242 7.26 -8.42 28.04
CA GLY A 242 7.17 -7.71 29.32
C GLY A 242 8.42 -6.92 29.73
N ASP A 243 9.48 -6.90 28.91
CA ASP A 243 10.62 -6.01 29.16
C ASP A 243 10.38 -4.63 28.56
N HIS A 244 10.07 -3.67 29.45
CA HIS A 244 9.72 -2.31 29.10
C HIS A 244 10.87 -1.30 29.25
N LYS A 245 12.08 -1.74 29.62
CA LYS A 245 13.22 -0.83 29.91
C LYS A 245 13.53 0.12 28.76
N LEU A 246 13.56 -0.42 27.54
CA LEU A 246 13.87 0.35 26.32
C LEU A 246 12.62 0.91 25.63
N CYS A 247 11.42 0.76 26.18
CA CYS A 247 10.23 1.31 25.53
C CYS A 247 10.28 2.85 25.50
N ASN A 248 9.72 3.47 24.46
CA ASN A 248 9.41 4.89 24.51
C ASN A 248 8.21 5.12 25.44
N PRO A 249 8.26 6.08 26.38
CA PRO A 249 7.15 6.37 27.30
C PRO A 249 5.88 6.79 26.56
N ASP A 250 6.03 7.49 25.43
CA ASP A 250 4.89 7.89 24.61
C ASP A 250 4.19 6.69 23.94
N PHE A 251 4.89 5.57 23.73
CA PHE A 251 4.36 4.37 23.06
C PHE A 251 3.89 3.29 24.03
N CYS A 252 4.56 3.14 25.17
CA CYS A 252 4.32 2.06 26.13
C CYS A 252 3.66 2.58 27.41
N LYS A 253 2.43 2.14 27.66
CA LYS A 253 1.66 2.52 28.85
C LYS A 253 2.31 2.08 30.16
N ALA A 254 2.94 0.90 30.20
CA ALA A 254 3.65 0.44 31.39
C ALA A 254 4.75 1.44 31.81
N LYS A 255 5.45 2.03 30.83
CA LYS A 255 6.49 3.03 31.10
C LYS A 255 5.93 4.44 31.35
N SER A 256 4.81 4.81 30.73
CA SER A 256 4.13 6.08 31.05
C SER A 256 3.60 6.10 32.48
N ASN A 257 3.14 4.95 32.99
CA ASN A 257 2.67 4.84 34.37
C ASN A 257 3.82 4.91 35.38
N MET A 258 4.98 4.30 35.06
CA MET A 258 6.19 4.46 35.87
C MET A 258 6.68 5.92 35.95
N SER A 259 6.53 6.72 34.88
CA SER A 259 6.88 8.15 34.93
C SER A 259 5.88 9.03 35.72
N HIS A 260 4.74 8.48 36.13
CA HIS A 260 3.75 9.16 36.98
C HIS A 260 3.73 8.61 38.42
N GLN A 261 4.50 7.57 38.71
CA GLN A 261 4.58 6.89 40.02
C GLN A 261 5.93 7.11 40.73
N ASP A 262 6.50 8.31 40.62
CA ASP A 262 7.52 8.76 41.60
C ASP A 262 6.89 9.20 42.94
N GLN A 263 5.61 8.87 43.18
CA GLN A 263 4.99 8.88 44.51
C GLN A 263 4.09 7.65 44.68
N ASN A 264 4.58 6.75 45.53
CA ASN A 264 3.90 5.61 46.18
C ASN A 264 4.03 4.22 45.53
N GLN A 265 4.44 3.33 46.42
CA GLN A 265 4.91 1.95 46.29
C GLN A 265 3.86 0.92 45.89
N ASP A 266 4.40 -0.16 45.32
CA ASP A 266 3.93 -1.56 45.35
C ASP A 266 2.49 -1.83 44.89
N ASP A 267 2.35 -2.27 43.63
CA ASP A 267 1.25 -3.18 43.28
C ASP A 267 1.65 -4.11 42.12
N ASP A 268 1.81 -5.39 42.45
CA ASP A 268 1.92 -6.52 41.53
C ASP A 268 0.57 -6.72 40.83
N SER A 269 0.32 -5.95 39.77
CA SER A 269 -0.80 -6.22 38.86
C SER A 269 -0.26 -6.59 37.48
N GLU A 270 -0.64 -7.80 37.03
CA GLU A 270 -0.49 -8.23 35.64
C GLU A 270 -1.07 -7.14 34.74
N VAL A 271 -0.20 -6.33 34.13
CA VAL A 271 -0.62 -5.34 33.13
C VAL A 271 -0.99 -6.12 31.87
N GLU A 272 -2.22 -6.64 31.85
CA GLU A 272 -2.91 -6.97 30.62
C GLU A 272 -2.90 -5.71 29.76
N CYS A 273 -1.99 -5.71 28.79
CA CYS A 273 -2.00 -4.74 27.72
C CYS A 273 -3.27 -5.01 26.90
N GLU A 274 -4.41 -4.49 27.39
CA GLU A 274 -5.72 -4.66 26.77
C GLU A 274 -5.62 -4.36 25.28
N ASP A 275 -5.91 -5.41 24.52
CA ASP A 275 -6.03 -5.41 23.07
C ASP A 275 -7.10 -4.38 22.68
N ILE A 276 -6.67 -3.18 22.26
CA ILE A 276 -7.57 -2.21 21.66
C ILE A 276 -8.00 -2.76 20.30
N TYR A 277 -9.20 -3.34 20.31
CA TYR A 277 -9.92 -3.98 19.23
C TYR A 277 -9.98 -3.16 17.93
N PHE A 278 -10.08 -3.92 16.84
CA PHE A 278 -10.95 -3.70 15.69
C PHE A 278 -12.05 -2.65 15.96
N LYS A 279 -11.84 -1.41 15.53
CA LYS A 279 -12.89 -0.47 15.12
C LYS A 279 -12.24 0.67 14.36
N ASN A 280 -12.71 0.87 13.12
CA ASN A 280 -12.50 2.01 12.23
C ASN A 280 -11.19 2.09 11.43
N SER A 281 -11.32 1.60 10.19
CA SER A 281 -10.95 2.22 8.91
C SER A 281 -9.93 3.37 8.83
N LEU A 282 -9.03 3.23 7.85
CA LEU A 282 -8.39 4.26 7.02
C LEU A 282 -7.54 5.32 7.75
N SER A 283 -6.27 4.97 7.98
CA SER A 283 -5.18 5.94 7.98
C SER A 283 -3.93 5.29 7.38
N PHE A 284 -3.60 5.70 6.15
CA PHE A 284 -2.39 5.28 5.45
C PHE A 284 -1.22 6.17 5.88
N GLY A 285 -0.34 5.63 6.73
CA GLY A 285 0.94 6.23 7.11
C GLY A 285 2.04 5.92 6.10
N MET A 286 2.80 6.95 5.69
CA MET A 286 3.93 6.87 4.75
C MET A 286 5.20 6.33 5.42
N LEU A 287 5.92 5.45 4.73
CA LEU A 287 7.31 5.11 4.99
C LEU A 287 8.11 5.33 3.70
N GLU A 288 8.99 6.34 3.67
CA GLU A 288 9.96 6.51 2.59
C GLU A 288 11.13 5.53 2.80
N HIS A 289 11.35 4.61 1.86
CA HIS A 289 12.48 3.67 1.91
C HIS A 289 13.74 4.27 1.28
N ARG A 290 14.84 4.28 2.05
CA ARG A 290 16.11 3.69 1.59
C ARG A 290 16.33 2.41 2.39
N TYR A 291 15.84 1.26 1.94
CA TYR A 291 16.38 -0.03 2.39
C TYR A 291 16.07 -1.15 1.39
N LYS A 292 17.10 -1.87 0.92
CA LYS A 292 16.99 -3.07 0.07
C LYS A 292 16.78 -4.29 0.98
N PRO A 293 15.75 -5.16 0.77
CA PRO A 293 15.52 -6.30 1.64
C PRO A 293 16.17 -7.58 1.11
N LYS A 294 16.94 -8.27 1.97
CA LYS A 294 17.13 -9.72 1.91
C LYS A 294 16.90 -10.33 3.30
N LYS A 295 16.00 -11.33 3.32
CA LYS A 295 15.85 -12.49 4.22
C LYS A 295 15.72 -12.28 5.75
N ILE A 296 14.47 -12.35 6.21
CA ILE A 296 13.99 -12.02 7.57
C ILE A 296 14.41 -12.96 8.72
N GLN A 297 15.12 -14.06 8.45
CA GLN A 297 15.76 -14.86 9.52
C GLN A 297 17.24 -14.54 9.75
N GLU A 298 17.86 -13.75 8.87
CA GLU A 298 19.15 -13.09 9.11
C GLU A 298 18.97 -11.65 9.68
N VAL A 299 17.73 -11.14 9.74
CA VAL A 299 17.42 -9.73 10.04
C VAL A 299 17.46 -9.36 11.52
N ILE A 300 17.39 -10.32 12.44
CA ILE A 300 17.41 -10.06 13.89
C ILE A 300 18.78 -10.34 14.53
N THR A 301 19.67 -11.09 13.88
CA THR A 301 20.98 -11.46 14.46
C THR A 301 22.19 -11.28 13.53
N THR A 302 22.01 -11.23 12.21
CA THR A 302 23.12 -11.12 11.23
C THR A 302 23.41 -9.67 10.81
N TRP A 303 22.72 -8.68 11.39
CA TRP A 303 22.96 -7.26 11.13
C TRP A 303 24.27 -6.70 11.72
N ASN A 304 25.03 -7.47 12.52
CA ASN A 304 26.23 -6.99 13.21
C ASN A 304 27.58 -7.35 12.57
N HIS A 305 27.65 -8.14 11.49
CA HIS A 305 28.96 -8.66 11.02
C HIS A 305 29.28 -8.52 9.52
N GLN A 306 28.46 -7.82 8.73
CA GLN A 306 28.74 -7.56 7.30
C GLN A 306 28.64 -6.08 6.89
N ILE A 307 28.95 -5.17 7.81
CA ILE A 307 29.30 -3.78 7.48
C ILE A 307 30.57 -3.40 8.27
N CYS A 308 31.64 -4.14 8.01
CA CYS A 308 32.98 -3.60 7.87
C CYS A 308 33.46 -4.04 6.49
N ASN A 309 32.97 -3.31 5.48
CA ASN A 309 33.39 -3.15 4.07
C ASN A 309 32.18 -2.81 3.20
#